data_AF-A0A7C2S8N0-F1
#
_entry.id   AF-A0A7C2S8N0-F1
#
_cell.length_a   1.000
_cell.length_b   1.000
_cell.length_c   1.000
_cell.angle_alpha   90.00
_cell.angle_beta   90.00
_cell.angle_gamma   90.00
#
_symmetry.space_group_name_H-M   'P 1'
#
loop_
_entity.id
_entity.type
_entity.pdbx_description
1 polymer ?
#
loop_
_entity_poly.entity_id
_entity_poly.type
_entity_poly.pdbx_seq_one_letter_code
_entity_poly.pdbx_strand_id
1 'polypeptide(L)'
;MEIIEILKSLEPKKALAFGIGGGGDIVSTIPVANFLSHFGFETLHGTVVWDRIVVDPKPGPRCLDELVNFQRINETVGIANENTRTVDGVNPNLARAAKHLGRVVALDLTKNVGALSEGIRDFVEREGISLVIGVDAGGDAISVGFESGVRSPLADAICVAALKKIGGIIAVTGFGSDGELRIEELLLNISCIMKNGGFLGCSSLSRRDYEEMRKIVKDVTTEASLIPLMAFEGEFGLKKLRKGRSALVTPLSTLIFYFKAESVFEINRAAKIVERAKNFEEANSLLHAEGILTEYDFERAVSGEL
;
A
#
# COMPACT_ATOMS: atom_id res chain seq x y z
N MET A 1 22.66 -5.02 4.33
CA MET A 1 21.23 -5.34 4.24
C MET A 1 21.01 -6.15 2.97
N GLU A 2 20.30 -7.27 3.00
CA GLU A 2 20.05 -8.09 1.79
C GLU A 2 19.42 -7.28 0.66
N ILE A 3 18.55 -6.31 0.99
CA ILE A 3 17.96 -5.39 0.01
C ILE A 3 19.04 -4.66 -0.81
N ILE A 4 20.17 -4.27 -0.22
CA ILE A 4 21.26 -3.59 -0.96
C ILE A 4 21.85 -4.50 -2.03
N GLU A 5 22.03 -5.78 -1.74
CA GLU A 5 22.63 -6.74 -2.68
C GLU A 5 21.64 -7.10 -3.80
N ILE A 6 20.34 -7.20 -3.47
CA ILE A 6 19.26 -7.29 -4.47
C ILE A 6 19.30 -6.07 -5.40
N LEU A 7 19.33 -4.85 -4.85
CA LEU A 7 19.30 -3.62 -5.66
C LEU A 7 20.54 -3.46 -6.56
N LYS A 8 21.72 -3.86 -6.09
CA LYS A 8 22.94 -3.83 -6.92
C LYS A 8 22.87 -4.82 -8.08
N SER A 9 22.28 -6.00 -7.87
CA SER A 9 22.30 -7.10 -8.85
C SER A 9 21.24 -7.02 -9.94
N LEU A 10 20.11 -6.34 -9.69
CA LEU A 10 19.00 -6.28 -10.64
C LEU A 10 19.27 -5.35 -11.82
N GLU A 11 18.91 -5.79 -13.02
CA GLU A 11 18.84 -4.97 -14.24
C GLU A 11 17.58 -5.35 -15.04
N PRO A 12 16.97 -4.41 -15.80
CA PRO A 12 17.30 -2.98 -15.87
C PRO A 12 16.97 -2.23 -14.57
N LYS A 13 17.61 -1.09 -14.29
CA LYS A 13 17.30 -0.22 -13.13
C LYS A 13 15.95 0.51 -13.28
N LYS A 14 14.85 -0.23 -13.32
CA LYS A 14 13.48 0.31 -13.32
C LYS A 14 12.61 -0.45 -12.32
N ALA A 15 11.88 0.28 -11.48
CA ALA A 15 11.07 -0.27 -10.41
C ALA A 15 9.62 0.23 -10.47
N LEU A 16 8.70 -0.54 -9.90
CA LEU A 16 7.35 -0.12 -9.53
C LEU A 16 7.25 -0.11 -8.01
N ALA A 17 6.96 1.04 -7.41
CA ALA A 17 6.60 1.17 -6.01
C ALA A 17 5.15 1.66 -5.90
N PHE A 18 4.26 0.88 -5.28
CA PHE A 18 2.85 1.25 -5.19
C PHE A 18 2.26 1.09 -3.80
N GLY A 19 1.40 2.03 -3.40
CA GLY A 19 0.67 1.98 -2.12
C GLY A 19 -0.38 0.85 -2.13
N ILE A 20 -0.41 0.01 -1.09
CA ILE A 20 -1.19 -1.24 -1.07
C ILE A 20 -2.46 -1.25 -0.21
N GLY A 21 -2.62 -0.35 0.76
CA GLY A 21 -3.81 -0.30 1.61
C GLY A 21 -4.88 0.66 1.08
N GLY A 22 -4.56 1.94 0.96
CA GLY A 22 -5.46 2.95 0.39
C GLY A 22 -4.79 3.87 -0.64
N GLY A 23 -5.61 4.62 -1.39
CA GLY A 23 -5.14 5.58 -2.39
C GLY A 23 -4.16 6.63 -1.84
N GLY A 24 -4.22 6.90 -0.54
CA GLY A 24 -3.32 7.80 0.16
C GLY A 24 -1.91 7.24 0.40
N ASP A 25 -1.72 5.92 0.37
CA ASP A 25 -0.44 5.27 0.64
C ASP A 25 0.57 5.52 -0.49
N ILE A 26 0.14 6.06 -1.62
CA ILE A 26 1.07 6.53 -2.65
C ILE A 26 2.11 7.52 -2.10
N VAL A 27 1.77 8.31 -1.08
CA VAL A 27 2.73 9.22 -0.44
C VAL A 27 3.90 8.44 0.16
N SER A 28 3.63 7.26 0.72
CA SER A 28 4.61 6.37 1.33
C SER A 28 5.59 5.76 0.32
N THR A 29 5.26 5.77 -0.97
CA THR A 29 6.16 5.28 -2.03
C THR A 29 7.34 6.22 -2.29
N ILE A 30 7.25 7.49 -1.89
CA ILE A 30 8.28 8.51 -2.10
C ILE A 30 9.62 8.12 -1.45
N PRO A 31 9.69 7.85 -0.14
CA PRO A 31 10.97 7.49 0.46
C PRO A 31 11.52 6.15 -0.04
N VAL A 32 10.65 5.22 -0.47
CA VAL A 32 11.07 3.98 -1.12
C VAL A 32 11.72 4.31 -2.47
N ALA A 33 11.06 5.09 -3.33
CA ALA A 33 11.59 5.50 -4.63
C ALA A 33 12.92 6.28 -4.50
N ASN A 34 13.01 7.19 -3.52
CA ASN A 34 14.24 7.92 -3.26
C ASN A 34 15.35 7.01 -2.77
N PHE A 35 15.07 6.04 -1.89
CA PHE A 35 16.04 5.01 -1.51
C PHE A 35 16.53 4.23 -2.75
N LEU A 36 15.62 3.77 -3.61
CA LEU A 36 15.94 3.06 -4.86
C LEU A 36 16.79 3.91 -5.82
N SER A 37 16.55 5.23 -5.88
CA SER A 37 17.29 6.14 -6.76
C SER A 37 18.80 6.20 -6.47
N HIS A 38 19.21 5.94 -5.22
CA HIS A 38 20.63 5.84 -4.86
C HIS A 38 21.34 4.64 -5.52
N PHE A 39 20.58 3.68 -6.04
CA PHE A 39 21.05 2.51 -6.79
C PHE A 39 20.78 2.63 -8.29
N GLY A 40 20.39 3.81 -8.76
CA GLY A 40 20.16 4.11 -10.18
C GLY A 40 18.77 3.75 -10.71
N PHE A 41 17.83 3.35 -9.86
CA PHE A 41 16.48 2.99 -10.29
C PHE A 41 15.64 4.22 -10.69
N GLU A 42 15.06 4.16 -11.89
CA GLU A 42 13.87 4.94 -12.23
C GLU A 42 12.65 4.23 -11.63
N THR A 43 11.88 4.93 -10.79
CA THR A 43 10.74 4.31 -10.10
C THR A 43 9.43 4.89 -10.61
N LEU A 44 8.55 4.02 -11.11
CA LEU A 44 7.15 4.33 -11.34
C LEU A 44 6.39 4.25 -10.02
N HIS A 45 5.61 5.28 -9.73
CA HIS A 45 4.75 5.32 -8.55
C HIS A 45 3.38 4.77 -8.89
N GLY A 46 2.79 3.99 -8.00
CA GLY A 46 1.44 3.46 -8.17
C GLY A 46 0.60 3.50 -6.90
N THR A 47 -0.67 3.18 -7.04
CA THR A 47 -1.58 2.95 -5.92
C THR A 47 -2.79 2.15 -6.34
N VAL A 48 -3.37 1.45 -5.39
CA VAL A 48 -4.69 0.82 -5.55
C VAL A 48 -5.76 1.87 -5.80
N VAL A 49 -6.73 1.57 -6.67
CA VAL A 49 -7.85 2.48 -6.96
C VAL A 49 -8.91 2.34 -5.85
N TRP A 50 -8.52 2.66 -4.62
CA TRP A 50 -9.39 2.62 -3.45
C TRP A 50 -9.13 3.80 -2.53
N ASP A 51 -9.93 4.83 -2.71
CA ASP A 51 -9.92 6.00 -1.84
C ASP A 51 -10.90 5.83 -0.69
N ARG A 52 -10.53 6.35 0.49
CA ARG A 52 -11.44 6.34 1.65
C ARG A 52 -12.61 7.29 1.40
N ILE A 53 -13.73 7.05 2.09
CA ILE A 53 -14.98 7.83 1.99
C ILE A 53 -14.85 9.36 2.02
N VAL A 54 -13.78 9.89 2.62
CA VAL A 54 -13.54 11.35 2.67
C VAL A 54 -13.14 11.92 1.31
N VAL A 55 -12.64 11.08 0.40
CA VAL A 55 -12.18 11.42 -0.94
C VAL A 55 -13.18 10.93 -1.98
N ASP A 56 -13.60 9.67 -1.90
CA ASP A 56 -14.60 9.07 -2.79
C ASP A 56 -15.80 8.57 -1.97
N PRO A 57 -16.99 9.17 -2.09
CA PRO A 57 -18.13 8.81 -1.25
C PRO A 57 -18.70 7.42 -1.57
N LYS A 58 -18.38 6.83 -2.73
CA LYS A 58 -18.78 5.46 -3.05
C LYS A 58 -17.83 4.48 -2.33
N PRO A 59 -18.34 3.46 -1.61
CA PRO A 59 -17.50 2.39 -1.09
C PRO A 59 -16.64 1.77 -2.18
N GLY A 60 -15.35 1.65 -1.91
CA GLY A 60 -14.38 1.14 -2.89
C GLY A 60 -14.19 -0.38 -2.83
N PRO A 61 -13.23 -0.92 -3.59
CA PRO A 61 -12.40 -0.23 -4.59
C PRO A 61 -13.20 0.15 -5.84
N ARG A 62 -12.68 1.09 -6.63
CA ARG A 62 -13.19 1.40 -7.96
C ARG A 62 -12.55 0.49 -9.01
N CYS A 63 -13.33 0.08 -10.00
CA CYS A 63 -12.82 -0.58 -11.19
C CYS A 63 -12.15 0.43 -12.15
N LEU A 64 -11.19 0.00 -12.97
CA LEU A 64 -10.65 0.86 -14.05
C LEU A 64 -11.73 1.35 -15.03
N ASP A 65 -12.83 0.62 -15.21
CA ASP A 65 -13.96 1.03 -16.05
C ASP A 65 -14.70 2.26 -15.48
N GLU A 66 -14.50 2.55 -14.19
CA GLU A 66 -15.04 3.72 -13.51
C GLU A 66 -14.08 4.91 -13.52
N LEU A 67 -12.94 4.82 -14.20
CA LEU A 67 -12.02 5.93 -14.40
C LEU A 67 -12.20 6.55 -15.81
N VAL A 68 -11.94 7.84 -15.91
CA VAL A 68 -11.88 8.59 -17.17
C VAL A 68 -10.58 9.40 -17.25
N ASN A 69 -10.17 9.77 -18.47
CA ASN A 69 -8.91 10.50 -18.72
C ASN A 69 -7.65 9.78 -18.19
N PHE A 70 -7.57 8.47 -18.42
CA PHE A 70 -6.42 7.64 -18.07
C PHE A 70 -6.07 6.73 -19.25
N GLN A 71 -4.87 6.15 -19.22
CA GLN A 71 -4.43 5.16 -20.21
C GLN A 71 -4.64 3.76 -19.64
N ARG A 72 -5.49 2.94 -20.27
CA ARG A 72 -5.61 1.52 -19.93
C ARG A 72 -4.42 0.74 -20.48
N ILE A 73 -3.82 -0.14 -19.67
CA ILE A 73 -2.73 -1.04 -20.09
C ILE A 73 -3.26 -2.47 -20.26
N ASN A 74 -3.98 -2.97 -19.26
CA ASN A 74 -4.64 -4.27 -19.27
C ASN A 74 -5.91 -4.23 -18.40
N GLU A 75 -6.39 -5.39 -17.95
CA GLU A 75 -7.63 -5.48 -17.16
C GLU A 75 -7.50 -4.85 -15.77
N THR A 76 -6.35 -5.02 -15.10
CA THR A 76 -6.15 -4.60 -13.70
C THR A 76 -5.15 -3.45 -13.53
N VAL A 77 -4.46 -3.04 -14.60
CA VAL A 77 -3.46 -1.96 -14.58
C VAL A 77 -3.80 -0.85 -15.59
N GLY A 78 -3.77 0.38 -15.09
CA GLY A 78 -3.84 1.61 -15.88
C GLY A 78 -2.77 2.62 -15.50
N ILE A 79 -2.64 3.70 -16.28
CA ILE A 79 -1.76 4.83 -16.00
C ILE A 79 -2.61 6.09 -15.96
N ALA A 80 -2.68 6.68 -14.78
CA ALA A 80 -3.36 7.92 -14.51
C ALA A 80 -2.44 9.14 -14.60
N ASN A 81 -3.07 10.29 -14.80
CA ASN A 81 -2.45 11.62 -14.82
C ASN A 81 -3.30 12.59 -13.98
N GLU A 82 -2.89 13.86 -13.88
CA GLU A 82 -3.60 14.87 -13.09
C GLU A 82 -5.06 15.13 -13.51
N ASN A 83 -5.42 14.79 -14.75
CA ASN A 83 -6.77 14.96 -15.31
C ASN A 83 -7.64 13.71 -15.12
N THR A 84 -7.09 12.61 -14.59
CA THR A 84 -7.86 11.40 -14.30
C THR A 84 -8.96 11.71 -13.27
N ARG A 85 -10.17 11.23 -13.52
CA ARG A 85 -11.32 11.36 -12.63
C ARG A 85 -12.07 10.03 -12.56
N THR A 86 -12.93 9.86 -11.56
CA THR A 86 -13.96 8.81 -11.66
C THR A 86 -15.06 9.25 -12.64
N VAL A 87 -15.86 8.31 -13.13
CA VAL A 87 -17.05 8.58 -13.95
C VAL A 87 -18.06 9.48 -13.24
N ASP A 88 -18.06 9.46 -11.89
CA ASP A 88 -18.90 10.32 -11.04
C ASP A 88 -18.28 11.71 -10.80
N GLY A 89 -17.14 12.02 -11.42
CA GLY A 89 -16.46 13.32 -11.32
C GLY A 89 -15.57 13.49 -10.08
N VAL A 90 -15.34 12.43 -9.29
CA VAL A 90 -14.42 12.48 -8.13
C VAL A 90 -12.99 12.73 -8.61
N ASN A 91 -12.24 13.52 -7.85
CA ASN A 91 -10.79 13.70 -8.03
C ASN A 91 -10.03 12.76 -7.06
N PRO A 92 -9.68 11.54 -7.48
CA PRO A 92 -9.10 10.51 -6.62
C PRO A 92 -7.66 10.83 -6.22
N ASN A 93 -7.16 10.24 -5.14
CA ASN A 93 -5.79 10.48 -4.67
C ASN A 93 -4.74 10.12 -5.72
N LEU A 94 -4.97 9.10 -6.56
CA LEU A 94 -4.07 8.77 -7.67
C LEU A 94 -3.88 9.94 -8.65
N ALA A 95 -4.94 10.70 -8.94
CA ALA A 95 -4.88 11.87 -9.83
C ALA A 95 -4.24 13.07 -9.12
N ARG A 96 -4.56 13.26 -7.82
CA ARG A 96 -3.91 14.28 -6.97
C ARG A 96 -2.41 14.03 -6.82
N ALA A 97 -1.99 12.78 -6.72
CA ALA A 97 -0.59 12.38 -6.68
C ALA A 97 0.09 12.57 -8.04
N ALA A 98 -0.60 12.25 -9.13
CA ALA A 98 -0.09 12.44 -10.50
C ALA A 98 0.25 13.91 -10.82
N LYS A 99 -0.43 14.88 -10.21
CA LYS A 99 -0.03 16.30 -10.27
C LYS A 99 1.42 16.56 -9.83
N HIS A 100 1.95 15.75 -8.91
CA HIS A 100 3.32 15.88 -8.39
C HIS A 100 4.28 14.86 -9.00
N LEU A 101 3.79 13.68 -9.34
CA LEU A 101 4.59 12.53 -9.78
C LEU A 101 4.54 12.30 -11.30
N GLY A 102 3.73 13.07 -12.03
CA GLY A 102 3.51 12.92 -13.47
C GLY A 102 2.55 11.77 -13.78
N ARG A 103 3.08 10.57 -13.96
CA ARG A 103 2.29 9.36 -14.28
C ARG A 103 2.19 8.47 -13.04
N VAL A 104 0.99 8.02 -12.72
CA VAL A 104 0.73 7.12 -11.59
C VAL A 104 0.09 5.83 -12.08
N VAL A 105 0.65 4.70 -11.69
CA VAL A 105 0.11 3.38 -12.02
C VAL A 105 -1.13 3.11 -11.13
N ALA A 106 -2.27 2.88 -11.76
CA ALA A 106 -3.56 2.61 -11.11
C ALA A 106 -3.80 1.09 -11.06
N LEU A 107 -3.95 0.52 -9.86
CA LEU A 107 -4.18 -0.91 -9.67
C LEU A 107 -5.61 -1.22 -9.22
N ASP A 108 -6.33 -2.00 -10.01
CA ASP A 108 -7.72 -2.38 -9.76
C ASP A 108 -7.80 -3.69 -8.98
N LEU A 109 -8.38 -3.59 -7.78
CA LEU A 109 -8.55 -4.70 -6.83
C LEU A 109 -9.91 -5.41 -6.97
N THR A 110 -10.80 -4.99 -7.88
CA THR A 110 -12.16 -5.53 -8.01
C THR A 110 -12.19 -6.97 -8.54
N LYS A 111 -11.11 -7.40 -9.20
CA LYS A 111 -10.92 -8.75 -9.74
C LYS A 111 -10.38 -9.70 -8.66
N ASN A 112 -10.02 -10.93 -9.02
CA ASN A 112 -9.32 -11.83 -8.10
C ASN A 112 -7.80 -11.54 -8.04
N VAL A 113 -7.17 -12.08 -7.00
CA VAL A 113 -5.71 -12.00 -6.78
C VAL A 113 -4.92 -12.48 -7.99
N GLY A 114 -5.36 -13.53 -8.68
CA GLY A 114 -4.69 -14.06 -9.88
C GLY A 114 -4.65 -13.03 -11.01
N ALA A 115 -5.79 -12.41 -11.32
CA ALA A 115 -5.90 -11.37 -12.34
C ALA A 115 -5.08 -10.11 -11.99
N LEU A 116 -5.00 -9.74 -10.71
CA LEU A 116 -4.14 -8.66 -10.26
C LEU A 116 -2.66 -9.01 -10.47
N SER A 117 -2.22 -10.20 -10.04
CA SER A 117 -0.84 -10.65 -10.26
C SER A 117 -0.46 -10.73 -11.74
N GLU A 118 -1.36 -11.24 -12.59
CA GLU A 118 -1.13 -11.36 -14.03
C GLU A 118 -1.05 -9.99 -14.69
N GLY A 119 -1.94 -9.05 -14.34
CA GLY A 119 -1.89 -7.71 -14.88
C GLY A 119 -0.65 -6.92 -14.42
N ILE A 120 -0.21 -7.07 -13.17
CA ILE A 120 1.07 -6.50 -12.73
C ILE A 120 2.23 -7.12 -13.50
N ARG A 121 2.26 -8.46 -13.67
CA ARG A 121 3.33 -9.15 -14.41
C ARG A 121 3.42 -8.70 -15.87
N ASP A 122 2.28 -8.62 -16.55
CA ASP A 122 2.17 -8.13 -17.93
C ASP A 122 2.67 -6.68 -18.05
N PHE A 123 2.29 -5.81 -17.11
CA PHE A 123 2.78 -4.43 -17.07
C PHE A 123 4.29 -4.35 -16.84
N VAL A 124 4.81 -5.14 -15.89
CA VAL A 124 6.23 -5.21 -15.54
C VAL A 124 7.07 -5.66 -16.73
N GLU A 125 6.62 -6.66 -17.49
CA GLU A 125 7.29 -7.14 -18.70
C GLU A 125 7.29 -6.06 -19.80
N ARG A 126 6.14 -5.44 -20.07
CA ARG A 126 6.02 -4.38 -21.10
C ARG A 126 6.87 -3.15 -20.82
N GLU A 127 6.97 -2.76 -19.55
CA GLU A 127 7.71 -1.56 -19.13
C GLU A 127 9.18 -1.84 -18.84
N GLY A 128 9.63 -3.11 -18.85
CA GLY A 128 10.99 -3.48 -18.48
C GLY A 128 11.30 -3.16 -17.03
N ILE A 129 10.40 -3.50 -16.11
CA ILE A 129 10.55 -3.29 -14.68
C ILE A 129 11.23 -4.52 -14.08
N SER A 130 12.31 -4.35 -13.31
CA SER A 130 13.02 -5.47 -12.68
C SER A 130 12.65 -5.68 -11.21
N LEU A 131 11.90 -4.74 -10.62
CA LEU A 131 11.59 -4.74 -9.19
C LEU A 131 10.18 -4.19 -8.93
N VAL A 132 9.41 -4.92 -8.14
CA VAL A 132 8.07 -4.50 -7.69
C VAL A 132 8.04 -4.46 -6.16
N ILE A 133 7.63 -3.33 -5.60
CA ILE A 133 7.50 -3.10 -4.17
C ILE A 133 6.09 -2.60 -3.85
N GLY A 134 5.35 -3.37 -3.06
CA GLY A 134 4.14 -2.88 -2.39
C GLY A 134 4.51 -2.11 -1.14
N VAL A 135 3.91 -0.94 -0.93
CA VAL A 135 4.23 -0.04 0.17
C VAL A 135 3.01 0.16 1.06
N ASP A 136 3.10 -0.32 2.28
CA ASP A 136 2.09 -0.17 3.33
C ASP A 136 2.49 0.99 4.26
N ALA A 137 1.52 1.82 4.62
CA ALA A 137 1.67 2.93 5.55
C ALA A 137 1.13 2.54 6.94
N GLY A 138 1.97 1.88 7.74
CA GLY A 138 1.63 1.52 9.12
C GLY A 138 2.12 0.14 9.51
N GLY A 139 1.53 -0.90 8.92
CA GLY A 139 1.90 -2.30 9.17
C GLY A 139 0.77 -3.33 9.02
N ASP A 140 -0.42 -2.94 8.55
CA ASP A 140 -1.54 -3.84 8.27
C ASP A 140 -1.14 -5.03 7.37
N ALA A 141 -0.23 -4.81 6.42
CA ALA A 141 0.25 -5.84 5.50
C ALA A 141 1.00 -6.99 6.20
N ILE A 142 1.59 -6.73 7.37
CA ILE A 142 2.31 -7.73 8.18
C ILE A 142 1.49 -8.25 9.36
N SER A 143 0.18 -7.98 9.40
CA SER A 143 -0.73 -8.57 10.39
C SER A 143 -0.85 -10.09 10.21
N VAL A 144 -1.06 -10.80 11.32
CA VAL A 144 -1.22 -12.27 11.34
C VAL A 144 -2.69 -12.68 11.24
N GLY A 145 -3.61 -11.83 11.73
CA GLY A 145 -5.05 -12.05 11.75
C GLY A 145 -5.62 -12.42 13.13
N PHE A 146 -4.88 -12.17 14.22
CA PHE A 146 -5.37 -12.30 15.60
C PHE A 146 -5.39 -10.96 16.35
N GLU A 147 -4.84 -9.93 15.73
CA GLU A 147 -4.74 -8.58 16.25
C GLU A 147 -6.11 -7.92 16.26
N SER A 148 -6.65 -7.66 17.46
CA SER A 148 -7.98 -7.08 17.63
C SER A 148 -8.15 -5.66 17.07
N GLY A 149 -7.03 -5.00 16.73
CA GLY A 149 -7.01 -3.61 16.29
C GLY A 149 -7.08 -3.43 14.76
N VAL A 150 -6.88 -4.49 13.98
CA VAL A 150 -6.91 -4.45 12.51
C VAL A 150 -8.33 -4.19 12.02
N ARG A 151 -8.48 -3.16 11.18
CA ARG A 151 -9.74 -2.64 10.62
C ARG A 151 -9.69 -2.49 9.10
N SER A 152 -8.50 -2.34 8.49
CA SER A 152 -8.36 -2.26 7.04
C SER A 152 -7.52 -3.37 6.38
N PRO A 153 -7.80 -4.68 6.62
CA PRO A 153 -6.96 -5.75 6.11
C PRO A 153 -7.16 -6.10 4.63
N LEU A 154 -8.26 -5.71 3.98
CA LEU A 154 -8.67 -6.34 2.72
C LEU A 154 -7.77 -5.94 1.54
N ALA A 155 -7.51 -4.65 1.36
CA ALA A 155 -6.64 -4.17 0.29
C ALA A 155 -5.21 -4.72 0.43
N ASP A 156 -4.63 -4.62 1.64
CA ASP A 156 -3.31 -5.14 1.97
C ASP A 156 -3.22 -6.65 1.74
N ALA A 157 -4.21 -7.42 2.20
CA ALA A 157 -4.25 -8.87 2.02
C ALA A 157 -4.25 -9.27 0.53
N ILE A 158 -5.06 -8.60 -0.30
CA ILE A 158 -5.11 -8.84 -1.74
C ILE A 158 -3.74 -8.53 -2.38
N CYS A 159 -3.15 -7.39 -2.02
CA CYS A 159 -1.85 -6.97 -2.55
C CYS A 159 -0.70 -7.88 -2.11
N VAL A 160 -0.66 -8.31 -0.85
CA VAL A 160 0.33 -9.27 -0.33
C VAL A 160 0.22 -10.60 -1.09
N ALA A 161 -1.00 -11.13 -1.24
CA ALA A 161 -1.22 -12.36 -1.99
C ALA A 161 -0.80 -12.21 -3.46
N ALA A 162 -1.06 -11.06 -4.08
CA ALA A 162 -0.69 -10.80 -5.46
C ALA A 162 0.83 -10.66 -5.64
N LEU A 163 1.51 -9.94 -4.74
CA LEU A 163 2.95 -9.71 -4.75
C LEU A 163 3.74 -11.01 -4.52
N LYS A 164 3.24 -11.89 -3.65
CA LYS A 164 3.82 -13.22 -3.44
C LYS A 164 3.90 -14.03 -4.74
N LYS A 165 2.87 -13.98 -5.60
CA LYS A 165 2.85 -14.71 -6.88
C LYS A 165 3.82 -14.17 -7.95
N ILE A 166 4.34 -12.96 -7.77
CA ILE A 166 5.28 -12.34 -8.71
C ILE A 166 6.68 -12.11 -8.11
N GLY A 167 6.93 -12.62 -6.89
CA GLY A 167 8.24 -12.47 -6.23
C GLY A 167 8.54 -11.02 -5.80
N GLY A 168 7.50 -10.25 -5.44
CA GLY A 168 7.64 -8.86 -5.02
C GLY A 168 8.19 -8.68 -3.60
N ILE A 169 8.40 -7.41 -3.24
CA ILE A 169 8.80 -6.97 -1.89
C ILE A 169 7.64 -6.21 -1.25
N ILE A 170 7.50 -6.33 0.07
CA ILE A 170 6.64 -5.49 0.89
C ILE A 170 7.53 -4.52 1.67
N ALA A 171 7.25 -3.22 1.54
CA ALA A 171 7.84 -2.17 2.35
C ALA A 171 6.78 -1.65 3.33
N VAL A 172 7.08 -1.70 4.63
CA VAL A 172 6.23 -1.09 5.66
C VAL A 172 6.89 0.22 6.08
N THR A 173 6.29 1.35 5.71
CA THR A 173 6.69 2.67 6.18
C THR A 173 5.90 3.07 7.42
N GLY A 174 6.46 3.93 8.25
CA GLY A 174 5.68 4.55 9.31
C GLY A 174 5.23 3.53 10.33
N PHE A 175 6.17 2.85 10.98
CA PHE A 175 5.89 1.84 12.00
C PHE A 175 4.71 2.20 12.94
N GLY A 176 3.55 1.54 12.75
CA GLY A 176 2.32 1.73 13.52
C GLY A 176 1.52 3.02 13.24
N SER A 177 1.68 3.60 12.05
CA SER A 177 1.09 4.90 11.68
C SER A 177 -0.41 4.90 11.41
N ASP A 178 -0.98 3.74 11.06
CA ASP A 178 -2.42 3.55 10.86
C ASP A 178 -3.23 3.51 12.17
N GLY A 179 -2.54 3.30 13.30
CA GLY A 179 -3.10 3.14 14.63
C GLY A 179 -3.89 1.84 14.82
N GLU A 180 -3.61 0.82 14.01
CA GLU A 180 -4.34 -0.45 14.01
C GLU A 180 -3.60 -1.54 14.81
N LEU A 181 -2.30 -1.71 14.59
CA LEU A 181 -1.48 -2.63 15.36
C LEU A 181 -0.77 -1.95 16.52
N ARG A 182 -0.66 -2.66 17.65
CA ARG A 182 0.22 -2.25 18.74
C ARG A 182 1.68 -2.45 18.35
N ILE A 183 2.58 -1.66 18.93
CA ILE A 183 4.02 -1.77 18.67
C ILE A 183 4.53 -3.17 18.96
N GLU A 184 4.06 -3.80 20.04
CA GLU A 184 4.46 -5.15 20.43
C GLU A 184 4.01 -6.20 19.40
N GLU A 185 2.84 -6.01 18.78
CA GLU A 185 2.33 -6.88 17.73
C GLU A 185 3.17 -6.73 16.45
N LEU A 186 3.46 -5.49 16.03
CA LEU A 186 4.35 -5.25 14.89
C LEU A 186 5.73 -5.87 15.10
N LEU A 187 6.33 -5.68 16.27
CA LEU A 187 7.64 -6.25 16.60
C LEU A 187 7.61 -7.79 16.60
N LEU A 188 6.54 -8.40 17.13
CA LEU A 188 6.35 -9.85 17.11
C LEU A 188 6.21 -10.37 15.69
N ASN A 189 5.44 -9.69 14.84
CA ASN A 189 5.22 -10.09 13.45
C ASN A 189 6.50 -9.98 12.63
N ILE A 190 7.28 -8.90 12.80
CA ILE A 190 8.61 -8.77 12.20
C ILE A 190 9.52 -9.90 12.66
N SER A 191 9.53 -10.24 13.95
CA SER A 191 10.33 -11.37 14.48
C SER A 191 9.96 -12.69 13.81
N CYS A 192 8.67 -12.95 13.57
CA CYS A 192 8.21 -14.12 12.83
C CYS A 192 8.69 -14.12 11.38
N ILE A 193 8.63 -12.97 10.67
CA ILE A 193 9.13 -12.85 9.29
C ILE A 193 10.66 -13.05 9.25
N MET A 194 11.39 -12.49 10.22
CA MET A 194 12.84 -12.65 10.35
C MET A 194 13.23 -14.12 10.57
N LYS A 195 12.50 -14.83 11.45
CA LYS A 195 12.70 -16.27 11.69
C LYS A 195 12.56 -17.09 10.41
N ASN A 196 11.72 -16.65 9.48
CA ASN A 196 11.50 -17.28 8.18
C ASN A 196 12.45 -16.77 7.08
N GLY A 197 13.46 -15.96 7.41
CA GLY A 197 14.42 -15.42 6.43
C GLY A 197 13.81 -14.41 5.46
N GLY A 198 12.69 -13.78 5.86
CA GLY A 198 11.94 -12.83 5.04
C GLY A 198 12.39 -11.39 5.13
N PHE A 199 13.18 -11.03 6.13
CA PHE A 199 13.63 -9.66 6.36
C PHE A 199 14.80 -9.28 5.43
N LEU A 200 14.62 -8.25 4.63
CA LEU A 200 15.61 -7.80 3.65
C LEU A 200 16.46 -6.62 4.14
N GLY A 201 15.93 -5.81 5.06
CA GLY A 201 16.62 -4.64 5.58
C GLY A 201 15.69 -3.54 6.05
N CYS A 202 16.28 -2.42 6.45
CA CYS A 202 15.55 -1.25 6.92
C CYS A 202 16.25 0.04 6.48
N SER A 203 15.49 1.02 5.99
CA SER A 203 15.97 2.38 5.73
C SER A 203 15.21 3.38 6.59
N SER A 204 15.58 4.66 6.54
CA SER A 204 14.90 5.73 7.27
C SER A 204 14.54 6.88 6.35
N LEU A 205 13.53 7.65 6.74
CA LEU A 205 13.16 8.89 6.08
C LEU A 205 14.35 9.86 6.05
N SER A 206 14.61 10.45 4.89
CA SER A 206 15.61 11.49 4.68
C SER A 206 14.97 12.88 4.66
N ARG A 207 15.79 13.93 4.72
CA ARG A 207 15.32 15.32 4.56
C ARG A 207 14.62 15.54 3.23
N ARG A 208 15.13 14.94 2.14
CA ARG A 208 14.53 15.01 0.81
C ARG A 208 13.13 14.39 0.82
N ASP A 209 12.99 13.19 1.39
CA ASP A 209 11.72 12.49 1.46
C ASP A 209 10.68 13.30 2.23
N TYR A 210 11.10 13.87 3.36
CA TYR A 210 10.28 14.74 4.18
C TYR A 210 9.77 15.97 3.40
N GLU A 211 10.64 16.66 2.67
CA GLU A 211 10.26 17.84 1.89
C GLU A 211 9.29 17.51 0.74
N GLU A 212 9.53 16.40 0.03
CA GLU A 212 8.66 15.92 -1.05
C GLU A 212 7.30 15.45 -0.51
N MET A 213 7.30 14.66 0.57
CA MET A 213 6.08 14.22 1.24
C MET A 213 5.28 15.40 1.81
N ARG A 214 5.92 16.41 2.43
CA ARG A 214 5.24 17.63 2.92
C ARG A 214 4.56 18.42 1.81
N LYS A 215 5.07 18.34 0.58
CA LYS A 215 4.45 18.99 -0.58
C LYS A 215 3.23 18.23 -1.08
N ILE A 216 3.35 16.92 -1.26
CA ILE A 216 2.29 16.08 -1.86
C ILE A 216 1.08 15.91 -0.95
N VAL A 217 1.27 15.81 0.38
CA VAL A 217 0.17 15.65 1.35
C VAL A 217 -0.75 16.87 1.45
N LYS A 218 -0.38 17.99 0.82
CA LYS A 218 -1.28 19.16 0.67
C LYS A 218 -2.42 18.89 -0.31
N ASP A 219 -2.20 18.01 -1.29
CA ASP A 219 -3.19 17.64 -2.29
C ASP A 219 -3.72 16.21 -2.03
N VAL A 220 -2.84 15.26 -1.67
CA VAL A 220 -3.20 13.85 -1.41
C VAL A 220 -3.67 13.68 0.02
N THR A 221 -4.86 13.09 0.20
CA THR A 221 -5.47 12.86 1.51
C THR A 221 -5.01 11.52 2.10
N THR A 222 -4.21 11.59 3.16
CA THR A 222 -3.72 10.44 3.93
C THR A 222 -3.51 10.83 5.39
N GLU A 223 -3.69 9.88 6.31
CA GLU A 223 -3.42 10.08 7.74
C GLU A 223 -2.17 9.32 8.17
N ALA A 224 -2.07 8.05 7.78
CA ALA A 224 -0.94 7.22 8.16
C ALA A 224 0.38 7.78 7.62
N SER A 225 0.42 8.24 6.36
CA SER A 225 1.65 8.83 5.80
C SER A 225 2.01 10.22 6.39
N LEU A 226 1.17 10.82 7.25
CA LEU A 226 1.52 12.03 8.01
C LEU A 226 2.33 11.73 9.27
N ILE A 227 2.17 10.54 9.85
CA ILE A 227 2.85 10.16 11.09
C ILE A 227 4.38 10.12 10.94
N PRO A 228 4.97 9.59 9.84
CA PRO A 228 6.40 9.69 9.59
C PRO A 228 6.90 11.15 9.53
N LEU A 229 6.10 12.09 9.01
CA LEU A 229 6.46 13.51 8.96
C LEU A 229 6.52 14.12 10.36
N MET A 230 5.53 13.82 11.21
CA MET A 230 5.50 14.27 12.61
C MET A 230 6.70 13.70 13.37
N ALA A 231 7.00 12.41 13.21
CA ALA A 231 8.16 11.78 13.84
C ALA A 231 9.48 12.43 13.37
N PHE A 232 9.59 12.76 12.09
CA PHE A 232 10.76 13.44 11.53
C PHE A 232 10.91 14.89 12.03
N GLU A 233 9.80 15.54 12.40
CA GLU A 233 9.79 16.85 13.08
C GLU A 233 10.19 16.77 14.56
N GLY A 234 10.43 15.56 15.07
CA GLY A 234 10.80 15.30 16.47
C GLY A 234 9.60 15.17 17.40
N GLU A 235 8.38 15.04 16.86
CA GLU A 235 7.21 14.78 17.69
C GLU A 235 7.24 13.37 18.29
N PHE A 236 6.70 13.24 19.50
CA PHE A 236 6.56 11.98 20.20
C PHE A 236 5.25 11.94 20.98
N GLY A 237 4.57 10.79 20.97
CA GLY A 237 3.35 10.56 21.75
C GLY A 237 2.12 10.23 20.90
N LEU A 238 0.99 10.04 21.58
CA LEU A 238 -0.25 9.61 20.93
C LEU A 238 -0.87 10.74 20.09
N LYS A 239 -1.21 10.42 18.85
CA LYS A 239 -1.95 11.28 17.93
C LYS A 239 -3.28 10.64 17.57
N LYS A 240 -4.34 11.44 17.65
CA LYS A 240 -5.68 11.02 17.25
C LYS A 240 -5.78 10.97 15.73
N LEU A 241 -6.33 9.88 15.23
CA LEU A 241 -6.70 9.69 13.83
C LEU A 241 -8.24 9.69 13.71
N ARG A 242 -8.75 9.72 12.47
CA ARG A 242 -10.17 9.57 12.17
C ARG A 242 -10.72 8.25 12.73
N LYS A 243 -12.04 8.22 12.92
CA LYS A 243 -12.79 7.04 13.40
C LYS A 243 -12.33 6.55 14.77
N GLY A 244 -11.86 7.47 15.62
CA GLY A 244 -11.47 7.19 17.01
C GLY A 244 -10.20 6.37 17.17
N ARG A 245 -9.41 6.17 16.11
CA ARG A 245 -8.10 5.52 16.19
C ARG A 245 -7.06 6.46 16.78
N SER A 246 -5.95 5.90 17.24
CA SER A 246 -4.77 6.68 17.64
C SER A 246 -3.51 5.95 17.27
N ALA A 247 -2.54 6.68 16.73
CA ALA A 247 -1.21 6.16 16.42
C ALA A 247 -0.19 6.75 17.41
N LEU A 248 0.77 5.93 17.84
CA LEU A 248 1.88 6.41 18.65
C LEU A 248 2.99 6.92 17.72
N VAL A 249 3.22 8.24 17.72
CA VAL A 249 4.35 8.82 17.00
C VAL A 249 5.62 8.53 17.80
N THR A 250 6.57 7.86 17.16
CA THR A 250 7.89 7.56 17.74
C THR A 250 8.99 7.74 16.69
N PRO A 251 10.27 7.80 17.08
CA PRO A 251 11.36 7.75 16.11
C PRO A 251 11.31 6.52 15.18
N LEU A 252 10.73 5.40 15.62
CA LEU A 252 10.55 4.20 14.79
C LEU A 252 9.60 4.46 13.60
N SER A 253 8.69 5.43 13.72
CA SER A 253 7.80 5.83 12.63
C SER A 253 8.54 6.51 11.47
N THR A 254 9.83 6.81 11.60
CA THR A 254 10.67 7.27 10.47
C THR A 254 11.27 6.11 9.68
N LEU A 255 11.16 4.87 10.16
CA LEU A 255 11.77 3.69 9.55
C LEU A 255 10.88 3.08 8.48
N ILE A 256 11.54 2.38 7.56
CA ILE A 256 10.94 1.64 6.45
C ILE A 256 11.55 0.25 6.45
N PHE A 257 10.74 -0.77 6.71
CA PHE A 257 11.18 -2.16 6.76
C PHE A 257 10.84 -2.87 5.46
N TYR A 258 11.78 -3.64 4.91
CA TYR A 258 11.61 -4.36 3.65
C TYR A 258 11.57 -5.88 3.90
N PHE A 259 10.57 -6.54 3.30
CA PHE A 259 10.33 -7.96 3.46
C PHE A 259 10.06 -8.65 2.12
N LYS A 260 10.44 -9.92 2.00
CA LYS A 260 9.97 -10.79 0.91
C LYS A 260 8.46 -10.95 1.02
N ALA A 261 7.71 -10.69 -0.06
CA ALA A 261 6.25 -10.82 -0.05
C ALA A 261 5.80 -12.25 0.28
N GLU A 262 6.57 -13.26 -0.14
CA GLU A 262 6.35 -14.66 0.23
C GLU A 262 6.36 -14.88 1.75
N SER A 263 7.34 -14.33 2.46
CA SER A 263 7.44 -14.50 3.91
C SER A 263 6.37 -13.72 4.68
N VAL A 264 5.94 -12.57 4.16
CA VAL A 264 4.79 -11.82 4.71
C VAL A 264 3.50 -12.63 4.51
N PHE A 265 3.28 -13.16 3.31
CA PHE A 265 2.15 -14.02 3.00
C PHE A 265 2.07 -15.24 3.94
N GLU A 266 3.21 -15.83 4.31
CA GLU A 266 3.21 -17.01 5.18
C GLU A 266 2.66 -16.76 6.59
N ILE A 267 2.78 -15.55 7.11
CA ILE A 267 2.20 -15.19 8.41
C ILE A 267 0.81 -14.56 8.30
N ASN A 268 0.47 -13.99 7.13
CA ASN A 268 -0.76 -13.22 6.95
C ASN A 268 -1.97 -14.12 6.63
N ARG A 269 -2.82 -14.37 7.64
CA ARG A 269 -4.02 -15.21 7.48
C ARG A 269 -5.03 -14.60 6.50
N ALA A 270 -5.23 -13.29 6.52
CA ALA A 270 -6.16 -12.61 5.61
C ALA A 270 -5.74 -12.81 4.15
N ALA A 271 -4.44 -12.65 3.84
CA ALA A 271 -3.88 -12.89 2.51
C ALA A 271 -4.12 -14.35 2.03
N LYS A 272 -3.96 -15.33 2.93
CA LYS A 272 -4.24 -16.75 2.64
C LYS A 272 -5.72 -17.04 2.36
N ILE A 273 -6.62 -16.28 2.97
CA ILE A 273 -8.07 -16.40 2.76
C ILE A 273 -8.45 -15.80 1.40
N VAL A 274 -8.06 -14.54 1.15
CA VAL A 274 -8.45 -13.82 -0.07
C VAL A 274 -7.82 -14.39 -1.34
N GLU A 275 -6.67 -15.08 -1.25
CA GLU A 275 -6.06 -15.79 -2.39
C GLU A 275 -7.02 -16.79 -3.05
N ARG A 276 -7.99 -17.33 -2.28
CA ARG A 276 -8.96 -18.35 -2.73
C ARG A 276 -10.20 -17.75 -3.39
N ALA A 277 -10.41 -16.44 -3.31
CA ALA A 277 -11.60 -15.78 -3.80
C ALA A 277 -11.58 -15.62 -5.33
N LYS A 278 -12.75 -15.69 -5.97
CA LYS A 278 -12.90 -15.49 -7.43
C LYS A 278 -13.06 -14.02 -7.82
N ASN A 279 -13.37 -13.15 -6.86
CA ASN A 279 -13.47 -11.70 -7.02
C ASN A 279 -13.39 -11.00 -5.65
N PHE A 280 -13.40 -9.67 -5.67
CA PHE A 280 -13.34 -8.82 -4.48
C PHE A 280 -14.47 -9.08 -3.46
N GLU A 281 -15.71 -9.21 -3.92
CA GLU A 281 -16.87 -9.44 -3.03
C GLU A 281 -16.79 -10.78 -2.29
N GLU A 282 -16.35 -11.83 -3.00
CA GLU A 282 -16.09 -13.14 -2.38
C GLU A 282 -14.92 -13.05 -1.39
N ALA A 283 -13.88 -12.25 -1.68
CA ALA A 283 -12.76 -12.04 -0.76
C ALA A 283 -13.24 -11.42 0.56
N ASN A 284 -14.07 -10.38 0.50
CA ASN A 284 -14.69 -9.78 1.69
C ASN A 284 -15.56 -10.80 2.44
N SER A 285 -16.40 -11.55 1.72
CA SER A 285 -17.28 -12.57 2.31
C SER A 285 -16.51 -13.70 3.00
N LEU A 286 -15.37 -14.12 2.45
CA LEU A 286 -14.52 -15.14 3.06
C LEU A 286 -13.82 -14.64 4.33
N LEU A 287 -13.45 -13.35 4.39
CA LEU A 287 -12.94 -12.75 5.64
C LEU A 287 -14.03 -12.69 6.71
N HIS A 288 -15.28 -12.39 6.34
CA HIS A 288 -16.43 -12.41 7.27
C HIS A 288 -16.69 -13.79 7.85
N ALA A 289 -16.57 -14.84 7.03
CA ALA A 289 -16.72 -16.22 7.49
C ALA A 289 -15.71 -16.59 8.60
N GLU A 290 -14.59 -15.87 8.67
CA GLU A 290 -13.54 -16.02 9.68
C GLU A 290 -13.64 -14.96 10.80
N GLY A 291 -14.71 -14.15 10.81
CA GLY A 291 -14.97 -13.11 11.81
C GLY A 291 -14.16 -11.83 11.64
N ILE A 292 -13.56 -11.60 10.47
CA ILE A 292 -12.73 -10.43 10.17
C ILE A 292 -13.59 -9.40 9.43
N LEU A 293 -13.80 -8.23 10.04
CA LEU A 293 -14.40 -7.08 9.38
C LEU A 293 -13.36 -6.29 8.58
N THR A 294 -13.79 -5.61 7.54
CA THR A 294 -12.92 -4.89 6.62
C THR A 294 -13.26 -3.42 6.51
N GLU A 295 -12.36 -2.67 5.87
CA GLU A 295 -12.56 -1.29 5.49
C GLU A 295 -13.77 -1.12 4.55
N TYR A 296 -14.09 -2.14 3.74
CA TYR A 296 -15.23 -2.11 2.82
C TYR A 296 -16.55 -2.15 3.57
N ASP A 297 -16.67 -2.97 4.61
CA ASP A 297 -17.88 -3.06 5.43
C ASP A 297 -18.18 -1.75 6.13
N PHE A 298 -17.12 -1.12 6.66
CA PHE A 298 -17.25 0.18 7.27
C PHE A 298 -17.74 1.22 6.25
N GLU A 299 -17.17 1.24 5.04
CA GLU A 299 -17.56 2.18 4.01
C GLU A 299 -19.02 1.99 3.61
N ARG A 300 -19.46 0.75 3.39
CA ARG A 300 -20.85 0.39 3.12
C ARG A 300 -21.82 0.78 4.24
N ALA A 301 -21.42 0.58 5.50
CA ALA A 301 -22.23 0.98 6.65
C ALA A 301 -22.41 2.51 6.74
N VAL A 302 -21.38 3.29 6.37
CA VAL A 302 -21.44 4.76 6.37
C VAL A 302 -22.20 5.30 5.16
N SER A 303 -22.10 4.66 3.99
CA SER A 303 -22.83 5.05 2.78
C SER A 303 -24.32 4.67 2.80
N GLY A 304 -24.73 3.78 3.71
CA GLY A 304 -26.12 3.29 3.80
C GLY A 304 -26.41 2.10 2.86
N GLU A 305 -25.37 1.45 2.34
CA GLU A 305 -25.44 0.33 1.40
C GLU A 305 -25.13 -1.00 2.12
N LEU A 306 -25.94 -1.41 3.11
CA LEU A 306 -25.80 -2.71 3.79
C LEU A 306 -26.46 -3.86 3.01
#